data_AF-A0A7C2Z050-F1
#
_entry.id   AF-A0A7C2Z050-F1
#
_cell.length_a   1.000
_cell.length_b   1.000
_cell.length_c   1.000
_cell.angle_alpha   90.00
_cell.angle_beta   90.00
_cell.angle_gamma   90.00
#
_symmetry.space_group_name_H-M   'P 1'
#
loop_
_entity.id
_entity.type
_entity.pdbx_description
1 polymer ?
#
loop_
_entity_poly.entity_id
_entity_poly.type
_entity_poly.pdbx_seq_one_letter_code
_entity_poly.pdbx_strand_id
1 'polypeptide(L)' 'MVRIRSSQKLFTAEEVANLTGICLEHLLALARAKNLGFLSKAAEAAGTQVERWLFTNSDLMILTVLYPRCQH' A
#
# COMPACT_ATOMS: atom_id res chain seq x y z
N MET A 1 -13.33 4.65 7.60
CA MET A 1 -12.46 4.23 8.72
C MET A 1 -11.85 2.89 8.37
N VAL A 2 -10.55 2.85 8.06
CA VAL A 2 -9.85 1.60 7.74
C VAL A 2 -9.69 0.78 9.02
N ARG A 3 -10.09 -0.49 8.99
CA ARG A 3 -9.95 -1.42 10.13
C ARG A 3 -8.69 -2.28 9.95
N ILE A 4 -7.57 -1.80 10.46
CA ILE A 4 -6.31 -2.56 10.47
C ILE A 4 -6.31 -3.53 11.66
N ARG A 5 -6.01 -4.81 11.40
CA ARG A 5 -5.81 -5.79 12.48
C ARG A 5 -4.36 -5.71 12.96
N SER A 6 -4.13 -5.81 14.27
CA SER A 6 -2.76 -5.81 14.82
C SER A 6 -1.87 -6.95 14.28
N SER A 7 -2.46 -8.07 13.84
CA SER A 7 -1.75 -9.20 13.26
C SER A 7 -1.64 -9.14 11.73
N GLN A 8 -2.10 -8.05 11.11
CA GLN A 8 -2.03 -7.87 9.66
C GLN A 8 -0.57 -7.68 9.23
N LYS A 9 -0.11 -8.54 8.32
CA LYS A 9 1.27 -8.52 7.82
C LYS A 9 1.42 -7.78 6.50
N LEU A 10 0.31 -7.68 5.75
CA LEU A 10 0.26 -7.11 4.40
C LEU A 10 -0.84 -6.07 4.32
N PHE A 11 -0.52 -4.96 3.67
CA PHE A 11 -1.37 -3.80 3.48
C PHE A 11 -1.57 -3.54 1.99
N THR A 12 -2.78 -3.20 1.60
CA THR A 12 -3.12 -2.75 0.25
C THR A 12 -2.65 -1.32 0.02
N ALA A 13 -2.50 -0.91 -1.25
CA ALA A 13 -2.20 0.48 -1.59
C ALA A 13 -3.19 1.48 -0.96
N GLU A 14 -4.47 1.13 -0.88
CA GLU A 14 -5.51 1.96 -0.27
C GLU A 14 -5.31 2.09 1.25
N GLU A 15 -4.99 1.00 1.94
CA GLU A 15 -4.68 1.02 3.37
C GLU A 15 -3.44 1.88 3.65
N VAL A 16 -2.38 1.68 2.87
CA VAL A 16 -1.13 2.43 3.01
C VAL A 16 -1.35 3.92 2.72
N ALA A 17 -2.10 4.27 1.69
CA ALA A 17 -2.43 5.66 1.37
C ALA A 17 -3.16 6.34 2.55
N ASN A 18 -4.14 5.65 3.13
CA ASN A 18 -4.87 6.15 4.31
C ASN A 18 -3.99 6.28 5.56
N LEU A 19 -3.05 5.34 5.78
CA LEU A 19 -2.19 5.33 6.97
C LEU A 19 -1.06 6.37 6.88
N THR A 20 -0.47 6.52 5.70
CA THR A 20 0.65 7.43 5.47
C THR A 20 0.20 8.86 5.15
N GLY A 21 -1.01 9.03 4.60
CA GLY A 21 -1.47 10.30 4.04
C GLY A 21 -0.85 10.62 2.68
N ILE A 22 -0.21 9.65 2.03
CA ILE A 22 0.28 9.76 0.65
C ILE A 22 -0.85 9.33 -0.27
N CYS A 23 -1.18 10.12 -1.31
CA CYS A 23 -2.22 9.73 -2.25
C CYS A 23 -1.78 8.50 -3.08
N LEU A 24 -2.76 7.74 -3.57
CA LEU A 24 -2.52 6.48 -4.31
C LEU A 24 -1.58 6.66 -5.51
N GLU A 25 -1.70 7.77 -6.24
CA GLU A 25 -0.85 8.05 -7.41
C GLU A 25 0.63 8.17 -7.02
N HIS A 26 0.94 9.04 -6.05
CA HIS A 26 2.30 9.19 -5.55
C HIS A 26 2.81 7.90 -4.89
N LEU A 27 1.95 7.19 -4.16
CA LEU A 27 2.33 5.93 -3.53
C LEU A 27 2.75 4.88 -4.56
N LEU A 28 1.97 4.70 -5.64
CA LEU A 28 2.29 3.74 -6.69
C LEU A 28 3.52 4.14 -7.50
N ALA A 29 3.71 5.44 -7.73
CA ALA A 29 4.93 5.96 -8.35
C ALA A 29 6.17 5.67 -7.49
N LEU A 30 6.08 5.90 -6.17
CA LEU A 30 7.14 5.59 -5.21
C LEU A 30 7.42 4.08 -5.14
N ALA A 31 6.36 3.28 -5.11
CA ALA A 31 6.45 1.82 -5.09
C ALA A 31 7.23 1.28 -6.29
N ARG A 32 6.94 1.79 -7.49
CA ARG A 32 7.68 1.48 -8.72
C ARG A 32 9.11 1.99 -8.70
N ALA A 33 9.32 3.24 -8.31
CA ALA A 33 10.62 3.88 -8.37
C ALA A 33 11.61 3.33 -7.32
N LYS A 34 11.11 2.82 -6.20
CA LYS A 34 11.92 2.40 -5.04
C LYS A 34 11.80 0.90 -4.73
N ASN A 35 11.14 0.13 -5.59
CA ASN A 35 10.86 -1.29 -5.39
C ASN A 35 10.22 -1.58 -4.03
N LEU A 36 9.25 -0.76 -3.62
CA LEU A 36 8.52 -0.95 -2.37
C LEU A 36 7.24 -1.74 -2.62
N GLY A 37 6.97 -2.70 -1.73
CA GLY A 37 5.87 -3.65 -1.89
C GLY A 37 6.05 -4.59 -3.10
N PHE A 38 5.02 -5.38 -3.36
CA PHE A 38 5.00 -6.35 -4.44
C PHE A 38 3.61 -6.47 -5.06
N LEU A 39 3.58 -6.81 -6.36
CA LEU A 39 2.35 -7.15 -7.05
C LEU A 39 1.96 -8.60 -6.71
N SER A 40 0.79 -8.76 -6.12
CA SER A 40 0.22 -10.07 -5.84
C SER A 40 -1.06 -10.24 -6.64
N LYS A 41 -1.20 -11.41 -7.26
CA LYS A 41 -2.47 -11.81 -7.88
C LYS A 41 -3.45 -12.18 -6.78
N ALA A 42 -4.29 -11.23 -6.40
CA ALA A 42 -5.41 -11.49 -5.52
C ALA A 42 -6.56 -12.04 -6.36
N ALA A 43 -7.06 -13.22 -6.00
CA ALA A 43 -8.32 -13.72 -6.54
C ALA A 43 -9.48 -12.98 -5.85
N GLU A 44 -10.21 -12.15 -6.60
CA GLU A 44 -11.50 -11.65 -6.12
C GLU A 44 -12.54 -12.77 -6.20
N ALA A 45 -13.56 -12.70 -5.33
CA ALA A 45 -14.65 -13.68 -5.21
C ALA A 45 -15.53 -13.86 -6.48
N ALA A 46 -15.15 -13.26 -7.62
CA ALA A 46 -15.83 -13.33 -8.91
C ALA A 46 -14.89 -13.77 -10.06
N GLY A 47 -13.81 -14.51 -9.76
CA GLY A 47 -12.98 -15.17 -10.79
C GLY A 47 -12.06 -14.25 -11.61
N THR A 48 -12.08 -12.94 -11.34
CA THR A 48 -11.19 -11.96 -11.99
C THR A 48 -9.91 -11.84 -11.17
N GLN A 49 -8.77 -12.24 -11.74
CA GLN A 49 -7.47 -11.99 -11.14
C GLN A 49 -7.12 -10.51 -11.35
N VAL A 50 -7.18 -9.72 -10.28
CA VAL A 50 -6.71 -8.33 -10.31
C VAL A 50 -5.35 -8.30 -9.62
N GLU A 51 -4.34 -7.80 -10.32
CA GLU A 51 -3.04 -7.54 -9.71
C GLU A 51 -3.19 -6.41 -8.69
N ARG A 52 -2.96 -6.72 -7.41
CA ARG A 52 -3.01 -5.75 -6.32
C ARG A 52 -1.61 -5.51 -5.79
N TRP A 53 -1.28 -4.24 -5.58
CA TRP A 53 -0.05 -3.86 -4.88
C TRP A 53 -0.24 -4.11 -3.39
N LEU A 54 0.65 -4.92 -2.82
CA LEU A 54 0.71 -5.22 -1.40
C LEU A 54 2.02 -4.70 -0.81
N PHE A 55 1.94 -4.24 0.43
CA PHE A 55 3.04 -3.66 1.17
C PHE A 55 3.20 -4.41 2.48
N THR A 56 4.44 -4.63 2.89
CA THR A 56 4.75 -5.17 4.21
C THR A 56 4.73 -4.06 5.26
N ASN A 57 4.77 -4.44 6.54
CA ASN A 57 4.94 -3.46 7.61
C ASN A 57 6.26 -2.66 7.47
N SER A 58 7.32 -3.28 6.95
CA SER A 58 8.59 -2.59 6.70
C SER A 58 8.45 -1.52 5.62
N ASP A 59 7.75 -1.82 4.52
CA ASP A 59 7.47 -0.84 3.47
C ASP A 59 6.66 0.33 4.03
N LEU A 60 5.64 0.04 4.87
CA LEU A 60 4.83 1.07 5.52
C LEU A 60 5.68 1.97 6.43
N MET A 61 6.61 1.40 7.21
CA MET A 61 7.53 2.17 8.06
C MET A 61 8.44 3.07 7.21
N ILE A 62 9.01 2.54 6.13
CA ILE A 62 9.83 3.32 5.19
C ILE A 62 9.03 4.49 4.62
N LEU A 63 7.81 4.23 4.15
CA LEU A 63 6.93 5.24 3.57
C LEU A 63 6.56 6.32 4.59
N THR A 64 6.26 5.93 5.83
CA THR A 64 5.87 6.84 6.91
C THR A 64 7.03 7.73 7.36
N VAL A 65 8.26 7.22 7.38
CA VAL A 65 9.43 7.94 7.89
C VAL A 65 10.10 8.81 6.82
N LEU A 66 10.19 8.32 5.59
CA LEU A 66 11.00 8.98 4.55
C LEU A 66 10.20 9.91 3.65
N TYR A 67 8.88 9.76 3.57
CA TYR A 67 8.08 10.50 2.60
C TYR A 67 7.04 11.38 3.30
N PRO A 68 6.93 12.65 2.90
CA PRO A 68 5.93 13.54 3.47
C PRO A 68 4.52 13.16 3.00
N ARG A 69 3.54 13.55 3.81
CA ARG A 69 2.12 13.45 3.43
C ARG A 69 1.83 14.37 2.24
N CYS A 70 0.88 13.99 1.39
CA CYS A 70 0.44 14.87 0.31
C CYS A 70 -0.35 16.06 0.88
N GLN A 71 -0.10 17.27 0.38
CA GLN A 71 -0.78 18.52 0.77
C GLN A 71 -1.72 19.01 -0.35
N HIS A 72 -2.63 18.14 -0.79
CA HIS A 72 -3.59 18.48 -1.84
C HIS A 72 -4.82 19.16 -1.25
#